data_AF-A0A1G5Z9D8-F1
#
_entry.id   AF-A0A1G5Z9D8-F1
#
_cell.length_a   1.000
_cell.length_b   1.000
_cell.length_c   1.000
_cell.angle_alpha   90.00
_cell.angle_beta   90.00
_cell.angle_gamma   90.00
#
_symmetry.space_group_name_H-M   'P 1'
#
loop_
_entity.id
_entity.type
_entity.pdbx_description
1 polymer ?
#
loop_
_entity_poly.entity_id
_entity_poly.type
_entity_poly.pdbx_seq_one_letter_code
_entity_poly.pdbx_strand_id
1 'polypeptide(L)'
;MRIIKIKNLHFYQLAQEIKNIPKLNGIRVFETSWIRSGSGICLPGIGIFIHSKIPENSKKRIIQHEYGHFLDYKWGLYGDRKKLFGSAFLGFYFLIGLPSLFNLMPFINQIPAFAGRHQCYWTELRANRLAKEHFGDLIAEDFDRYFPTQLA
;
A
#
# COMPACT_ATOMS: atom_id res chain seq x y z
N MET A 1 15.80 41.59 8.78
CA MET A 1 14.97 40.55 8.13
C MET A 1 15.46 39.18 8.61
N ARG A 2 14.76 38.53 9.54
CA ARG A 2 15.15 37.20 10.07
C ARG A 2 14.71 36.13 9.07
N ILE A 3 15.67 35.53 8.39
CA ILE A 3 15.46 34.34 7.58
C ILE A 3 15.16 33.19 8.54
N ILE A 4 13.90 32.80 8.63
CA ILE A 4 13.48 31.58 9.32
C ILE A 4 14.03 30.42 8.48
N LYS A 5 15.15 29.84 8.92
CA LYS A 5 15.56 28.51 8.45
C LYS A 5 14.47 27.53 8.87
N ILE A 6 13.57 27.21 7.95
CA ILE A 6 12.65 26.08 8.11
C ILE A 6 13.56 24.85 8.21
N LYS A 7 13.72 24.34 9.43
CA LYS A 7 14.36 23.06 9.69
C LYS A 7 13.60 22.03 8.85
N ASN A 8 14.28 21.36 7.93
CA ASN A 8 13.80 20.11 7.34
C ASN A 8 13.52 19.14 8.49
N LEU A 9 12.27 19.11 8.95
CA LEU A 9 11.80 18.32 10.09
C LEU A 9 12.07 16.84 9.82
N HIS A 10 12.97 16.24 10.62
CA HIS A 10 12.86 15.00 11.39
C HIS A 10 12.04 13.77 10.90
N PHE A 11 11.56 13.70 9.65
CA PHE A 11 10.77 12.54 9.19
C PHE A 11 11.61 11.26 9.08
N TYR A 12 12.90 11.39 8.74
CA TYR A 12 13.79 10.25 8.52
C TYR A 12 14.37 9.63 9.80
N GLN A 13 14.21 10.26 10.97
CA GLN A 13 14.74 9.70 12.22
C GLN A 13 13.80 8.68 12.89
N LEU A 14 12.57 8.55 12.40
CA LEU A 14 11.51 7.78 13.05
C LEU A 14 11.04 6.58 12.22
N ALA A 15 11.63 6.39 11.03
CA ALA A 15 11.39 5.23 10.21
C ALA A 15 12.70 4.57 9.79
N GLN A 16 12.79 3.25 9.95
CA GLN A 16 14.00 2.48 9.62
C GLN A 16 13.79 1.75 8.29
N GLU A 17 14.70 1.94 7.33
CA GLU A 17 14.60 1.27 6.03
C GLU A 17 14.88 -0.23 6.17
N ILE A 18 13.96 -1.06 5.66
CA ILE A 18 14.17 -2.51 5.52
C ILE A 18 14.96 -2.75 4.23
N LYS A 19 16.14 -3.34 4.35
CA LYS A 19 17.00 -3.67 3.21
C LYS A 19 16.78 -5.11 2.73
N ASN A 20 17.21 -5.37 1.49
CA ASN A 20 17.37 -6.72 0.92
C ASN A 20 16.09 -7.56 0.83
N ILE A 21 14.96 -6.96 0.45
CA ILE A 21 13.75 -7.74 0.17
C ILE A 21 13.76 -8.15 -1.31
N PRO A 22 13.63 -9.46 -1.63
CA PRO A 22 13.69 -9.95 -3.01
C PRO A 22 12.68 -9.26 -3.94
N LYS A 23 13.12 -8.88 -5.15
CA LYS A 23 12.30 -8.31 -6.23
C LYS A 23 11.52 -7.02 -5.90
N LEU A 24 11.86 -6.34 -4.81
CA LEU A 24 11.33 -5.02 -4.46
C LEU A 24 12.11 -3.92 -5.19
N ASN A 25 11.74 -3.69 -6.45
CA ASN A 25 12.39 -2.68 -7.30
C ASN A 25 11.56 -1.40 -7.38
N GLY A 26 12.21 -0.24 -7.26
CA GLY A 26 11.61 1.06 -7.56
C GLY A 26 10.80 1.72 -6.43
N ILE A 27 10.75 1.13 -5.23
CA ILE A 27 10.20 1.75 -4.01
C ILE A 27 10.96 1.26 -2.78
N ARG A 28 11.15 2.14 -1.79
CA ARG A 28 11.78 1.80 -0.50
C ARG A 28 10.74 1.36 0.51
N VAL A 29 11.14 0.50 1.45
CA VAL A 29 10.28 0.00 2.52
C VAL A 29 10.82 0.49 3.86
N PHE A 30 9.94 1.00 4.71
CA PHE A 30 10.28 1.56 6.00
C PHE A 30 9.43 0.95 7.11
N GLU A 31 10.02 0.72 8.27
CA GLU A 31 9.30 0.42 9.50
C GLU A 31 9.02 1.70 10.27
N THR A 32 7.81 1.86 10.81
CA THR A 32 7.40 3.03 11.60
C THR A 32 6.43 2.66 12.72
N SER A 33 6.31 3.49 13.75
CA SER A 33 5.32 3.33 14.83
C SER A 33 4.11 4.26 14.71
N TRP A 34 4.02 5.05 13.63
CA TRP A 34 3.02 6.12 13.50
C TRP A 34 1.73 5.73 12.82
N ILE A 35 1.75 4.63 12.08
CA ILE A 35 0.53 4.07 11.48
C ILE A 35 -0.17 3.15 12.47
N ARG A 36 -1.39 2.71 12.15
CA ARG A 36 -2.15 1.82 13.02
C ARG A 36 -1.37 0.51 13.25
N SER A 37 -1.34 0.02 14.49
CA SER A 37 -0.71 -1.27 14.77
C SER A 37 -1.34 -2.38 13.94
N GLY A 38 -0.50 -3.15 13.24
CA GLY A 38 -0.95 -4.23 12.35
C GLY A 38 -1.20 -3.81 10.90
N SER A 39 -0.97 -2.56 10.51
CA SER A 39 -1.17 -2.10 9.12
C SER A 39 0.14 -1.85 8.35
N GLY A 40 0.01 -1.83 7.03
CA GLY A 40 0.94 -1.20 6.10
C GLY A 40 0.27 -0.02 5.40
N ILE A 41 1.06 0.77 4.68
CA ILE A 41 0.56 1.73 3.69
C ILE A 41 1.59 1.95 2.59
N CYS A 42 1.16 1.88 1.34
CA CYS A 42 1.93 2.27 0.18
C CYS A 42 1.65 3.74 -0.20
N LEU A 43 2.70 4.55 -0.21
CA LEU A 43 2.68 5.93 -0.72
C LEU A 43 3.59 6.03 -1.94
N PRO A 44 3.07 5.83 -3.17
CA PRO A 44 3.90 5.88 -4.37
C PRO A 44 4.63 7.21 -4.52
N GLY A 45 5.94 7.13 -4.81
CA GLY A 45 6.84 8.30 -4.83
C GLY A 45 7.55 8.59 -3.51
N ILE A 46 7.09 8.00 -2.40
CA ILE A 46 7.70 8.14 -1.07
C ILE A 46 8.27 6.80 -0.60
N GLY A 47 7.40 5.79 -0.43
CA GLY A 47 7.77 4.50 0.15
C GLY A 47 6.58 3.66 0.60
N ILE A 48 6.88 2.43 0.98
CA ILE A 48 5.98 1.55 1.73
C ILE A 48 6.33 1.69 3.21
N PHE A 49 5.32 1.88 4.06
CA PHE A 49 5.50 2.01 5.51
C PHE A 49 4.78 0.89 6.22
N ILE A 50 5.47 0.15 7.07
CA ILE A 50 4.94 -0.98 7.82
C ILE A 50 5.04 -0.70 9.31
N HIS A 51 4.04 -1.09 10.09
CA HIS A 51 4.10 -0.88 11.52
C HIS A 51 5.18 -1.76 12.18
N SER A 52 6.00 -1.19 13.05
CA SER A 52 7.17 -1.87 13.64
C SER A 52 6.84 -3.06 14.55
N LYS A 53 5.61 -3.13 15.09
CA LYS A 53 5.16 -4.24 15.95
C LYS A 53 4.62 -5.46 15.19
N ILE A 54 4.71 -5.49 13.86
CA ILE A 54 4.18 -6.61 13.07
C ILE A 54 5.18 -7.79 13.09
N PRO A 55 4.73 -9.01 13.43
CA PRO A 55 5.58 -10.20 13.37
C PRO A 55 6.15 -10.42 11.96
N GLU A 56 7.38 -10.92 11.86
CA GLU A 56 8.13 -10.99 10.60
C GLU A 56 7.38 -11.72 9.47
N ASN A 57 6.74 -12.85 9.76
CA ASN A 57 5.95 -13.58 8.76
C ASN A 57 4.76 -12.77 8.23
N SER A 58 4.08 -12.04 9.12
CA SER A 58 2.99 -11.14 8.73
C SER A 58 3.52 -9.91 8.00
N LYS A 59 4.71 -9.43 8.36
CA LYS A 59 5.37 -8.28 7.73
C LYS A 59 5.63 -8.55 6.25
N LYS A 60 6.17 -9.73 5.91
CA LYS A 60 6.40 -10.14 4.52
C LYS A 60 5.12 -10.12 3.68
N ARG A 61 4.03 -10.69 4.20
CA ARG A 61 2.72 -10.68 3.53
C ARG A 61 2.21 -9.27 3.29
N ILE A 62 2.26 -8.41 4.30
CA ILE A 62 1.81 -7.02 4.19
C ILE A 62 2.68 -6.26 3.19
N ILE A 63 4.01 -6.41 3.24
CA ILE A 63 4.92 -5.80 2.26
C ILE A 63 4.57 -6.23 0.83
N GLN A 64 4.33 -7.52 0.61
CA GLN A 64 3.92 -8.04 -0.70
C GLN A 64 2.60 -7.39 -1.16
N HIS A 65 1.61 -7.28 -0.28
CA HIS A 65 0.35 -6.59 -0.53
C HIS A 65 0.54 -5.09 -0.87
N GLU A 66 1.27 -4.35 -0.04
CA GLU A 66 1.54 -2.92 -0.25
C GLU A 66 2.31 -2.67 -1.54
N TYR A 67 3.22 -3.58 -1.92
CA TYR A 67 3.88 -3.52 -3.20
C TYR A 67 2.89 -3.70 -4.36
N GLY A 68 1.85 -4.52 -4.19
CA GLY A 68 0.73 -4.61 -5.13
C GLY A 68 0.09 -3.25 -5.44
N HIS A 69 -0.09 -2.39 -4.44
CA HIS A 69 -0.54 -1.00 -4.66
C HIS A 69 0.49 -0.17 -5.44
N PHE A 70 1.79 -0.34 -5.16
CA PHE A 70 2.84 0.29 -5.96
C PHE A 70 2.80 -0.17 -7.44
N LEU A 71 2.54 -1.45 -7.69
CA LEU A 71 2.37 -1.99 -9.03
C LEU A 71 1.14 -1.39 -9.73
N ASP A 72 0.04 -1.21 -8.99
CA ASP A 72 -1.15 -0.56 -9.52
C ASP A 72 -0.86 0.88 -9.95
N TYR A 73 -0.08 1.61 -9.15
CA TYR A 73 0.43 2.93 -9.53
C TYR A 73 1.33 2.90 -10.77
N LYS A 74 2.18 1.87 -10.93
CA LYS A 74 3.19 1.81 -12.01
C LYS A 74 2.59 1.40 -13.35
N TRP A 75 1.74 0.38 -13.36
CA TRP A 75 1.20 -0.21 -14.59
C TRP A 75 -0.27 -0.62 -14.51
N GLY A 76 -0.83 -0.79 -13.32
CA GLY A 76 -2.21 -1.23 -13.18
C GLY A 76 -2.44 -2.71 -13.57
N LEU A 77 -3.62 -3.23 -13.27
CA LEU A 77 -4.05 -4.56 -13.68
C LEU A 77 -4.34 -4.56 -15.18
N TYR A 78 -3.72 -5.48 -15.93
CA TYR A 78 -3.86 -5.59 -17.38
C TYR A 78 -3.52 -4.29 -18.15
N GLY A 79 -2.63 -3.46 -17.59
CA GLY A 79 -2.24 -2.18 -18.20
C GLY A 79 -3.23 -1.03 -17.98
N ASP A 80 -4.34 -1.25 -17.26
CA ASP A 80 -5.31 -0.21 -16.87
C ASP A 80 -4.74 0.65 -15.72
N ARG A 81 -3.68 1.39 -16.02
CA ARG A 81 -3.07 2.34 -15.09
C ARG A 81 -4.00 3.55 -14.91
N LYS A 82 -4.56 3.69 -13.71
CA LYS A 82 -5.48 4.80 -13.38
C LYS A 82 -4.78 6.15 -13.54
N LYS A 83 -5.44 7.07 -14.25
CA LYS A 83 -4.98 8.45 -14.47
C LYS A 83 -6.12 9.41 -14.17
N LEU A 84 -5.80 10.55 -13.57
CA LEU A 84 -6.72 11.66 -13.38
C LEU A 84 -6.04 12.93 -13.89
N PHE A 85 -6.71 13.66 -14.79
CA PHE A 85 -6.12 14.81 -15.51
C PHE A 85 -4.77 14.48 -16.19
N GLY A 86 -4.65 13.27 -16.76
CA GLY A 86 -3.41 12.77 -17.38
C GLY A 86 -2.32 12.31 -16.39
N SER A 87 -2.47 12.57 -15.09
CA SER A 87 -1.49 12.19 -14.07
C SER A 87 -1.83 10.84 -13.44
N ALA A 88 -0.87 9.90 -13.49
CA ALA A 88 -0.99 8.62 -12.79
C ALA A 88 -0.84 8.76 -11.27
N PHE A 89 -0.12 9.79 -10.81
CA PHE A 89 -0.02 10.10 -9.39
C PHE A 89 -1.39 10.48 -8.84
N LEU A 90 -2.05 11.47 -9.47
CA LEU A 90 -3.42 11.85 -9.09
C LEU A 90 -4.39 10.69 -9.26
N GLY A 91 -4.26 9.92 -10.35
CA GLY A 91 -5.07 8.72 -10.58
C GLY A 91 -4.98 7.72 -9.44
N PHE A 92 -3.78 7.39 -8.96
CA PHE A 92 -3.62 6.48 -7.83
C PHE A 92 -4.24 7.04 -6.55
N TYR A 93 -3.91 8.27 -6.15
CA TYR A 93 -4.41 8.81 -4.88
C TYR A 93 -5.93 8.99 -4.85
N PHE A 94 -6.52 9.47 -5.95
CA PHE A 94 -7.96 9.77 -5.98
C PHE A 94 -8.83 8.57 -6.40
N LEU A 95 -8.33 7.68 -7.25
CA LEU A 95 -9.13 6.56 -7.78
C LEU A 95 -8.82 5.22 -7.11
N ILE A 96 -7.70 5.08 -6.40
CA ILE A 96 -7.36 3.88 -5.61
C ILE A 96 -7.33 4.23 -4.12
N GLY A 97 -6.49 5.20 -3.73
CA GLY A 97 -6.24 5.53 -2.33
C GLY A 97 -7.49 6.01 -1.58
N LEU A 98 -8.19 7.01 -2.11
CA LEU A 98 -9.42 7.52 -1.49
C LEU A 98 -10.52 6.46 -1.39
N PRO A 99 -10.86 5.68 -2.45
CA PRO A 99 -11.82 4.59 -2.32
C PRO A 99 -11.43 3.54 -1.27
N SER A 100 -10.16 3.13 -1.21
CA SER A 100 -9.65 2.19 -0.20
C SER A 100 -9.84 2.74 1.22
N LEU A 101 -9.49 4.02 1.45
CA LEU A 101 -9.68 4.70 2.73
C LEU A 101 -11.15 4.83 3.11
N PHE A 102 -12.01 5.23 2.18
CA PHE A 102 -13.45 5.41 2.42
C PHE A 102 -14.14 4.10 2.75
N ASN A 103 -13.73 2.98 2.14
CA ASN A 103 -14.22 1.66 2.51
C ASN A 103 -13.81 1.25 3.95
N LEU A 104 -12.72 1.78 4.47
CA LEU A 104 -12.27 1.54 5.85
C LEU A 104 -13.02 2.38 6.90
N MET A 105 -13.73 3.45 6.50
CA MET A 105 -14.39 4.38 7.42
C MET A 105 -15.81 3.91 7.79
N PRO A 106 -16.15 3.70 9.09
CA PRO A 106 -17.41 3.08 9.54
C PRO A 106 -18.73 3.75 9.10
N PHE A 107 -18.69 5.03 8.74
CA PHE A 107 -19.87 5.78 8.27
C PHE A 107 -19.92 5.87 6.75
N ILE A 108 -18.76 5.88 6.08
CA ILE A 108 -18.67 6.02 4.63
C ILE A 108 -18.87 4.66 3.95
N ASN A 109 -18.42 3.58 4.58
CA ASN A 109 -18.58 2.21 4.08
C ASN A 109 -20.04 1.70 4.10
N GLN A 110 -21.00 2.54 4.51
CA GLN A 110 -22.43 2.26 4.38
C GLN A 110 -22.98 2.71 3.01
N ILE A 111 -22.25 3.59 2.31
CA ILE A 111 -22.59 3.98 0.94
C ILE A 111 -22.30 2.80 0.02
N PRO A 112 -23.23 2.39 -0.87
CA PRO A 112 -23.07 1.19 -1.70
C PRO A 112 -21.75 1.11 -2.47
N ALA A 113 -21.23 2.25 -2.93
CA ALA A 113 -19.97 2.32 -3.66
C ALA A 113 -18.72 1.97 -2.82
N PHE A 114 -18.79 2.09 -1.50
CA PHE A 114 -17.68 1.85 -0.56
C PHE A 114 -17.99 0.73 0.43
N ALA A 115 -19.09 0.00 0.23
CA ALA A 115 -19.53 -1.04 1.14
C ALA A 115 -18.73 -2.34 0.99
N GLY A 116 -18.75 -3.14 2.06
CA GLY A 116 -18.12 -4.46 2.10
C GLY A 116 -16.88 -4.54 2.99
N ARG A 117 -16.36 -5.76 3.15
CA ARG A 117 -15.17 -6.04 3.96
C ARG A 117 -13.94 -5.47 3.28
N HIS A 118 -13.12 -4.73 4.02
CA HIS A 118 -11.92 -4.09 3.48
C HIS A 118 -10.99 -5.06 2.76
N GLN A 119 -10.71 -6.22 3.37
CA GLN A 119 -9.84 -7.24 2.77
C GLN A 119 -10.29 -7.74 1.39
N CYS A 120 -11.58 -7.58 1.08
CA CYS A 120 -12.19 -8.02 -0.17
C CYS A 120 -12.70 -6.85 -1.03
N TYR A 121 -12.39 -5.60 -0.65
CA TYR A 121 -12.77 -4.44 -1.44
C TYR A 121 -11.94 -4.40 -2.72
N TRP A 122 -12.49 -3.86 -3.81
CA TRP A 122 -11.90 -4.07 -5.14
C TRP A 122 -10.47 -3.50 -5.29
N THR A 123 -10.12 -2.44 -4.55
CA THR A 123 -8.75 -1.89 -4.52
C THR A 123 -7.78 -2.89 -3.90
N GLU A 124 -8.21 -3.57 -2.83
CA GLU A 124 -7.42 -4.57 -2.13
C GLU A 124 -7.28 -5.85 -2.95
N LEU A 125 -8.37 -6.35 -3.52
CA LEU A 125 -8.34 -7.52 -4.41
C LEU A 125 -7.42 -7.28 -5.61
N ARG A 126 -7.46 -6.07 -6.18
CA ARG A 126 -6.61 -5.68 -7.31
C ARG A 126 -5.14 -5.63 -6.92
N ALA A 127 -4.81 -5.04 -5.77
CA ALA A 127 -3.45 -5.05 -5.24
C ALA A 127 -2.94 -6.48 -4.98
N ASN A 128 -3.79 -7.34 -4.39
CA ASN A 128 -3.46 -8.73 -4.12
C ASN A 128 -3.17 -9.51 -5.40
N ARG A 129 -3.98 -9.32 -6.46
CA ARG A 129 -3.73 -9.93 -7.78
C ARG A 129 -2.37 -9.53 -8.34
N LEU A 130 -2.09 -8.22 -8.37
CA LEU A 130 -0.82 -7.70 -8.89
C LEU A 130 0.38 -8.21 -8.09
N ALA A 131 0.25 -8.25 -6.76
CA ALA A 131 1.28 -8.76 -5.89
C ALA A 131 1.54 -10.27 -6.12
N LYS A 132 0.48 -11.07 -6.23
CA LYS A 132 0.57 -12.50 -6.49
C LYS A 132 1.15 -12.78 -7.87
N GLU A 133 0.74 -12.04 -8.90
CA GLU A 133 1.28 -12.18 -10.26
C GLU A 133 2.78 -11.85 -10.32
N HIS A 134 3.22 -10.81 -9.60
CA HIS A 134 4.62 -10.36 -9.61
C HIS A 134 5.56 -11.25 -8.80
N PHE A 135 5.14 -11.66 -7.59
CA PHE A 135 6.00 -12.41 -6.67
C PHE A 135 5.74 -13.91 -6.66
N GLY A 136 4.54 -14.37 -7.02
CA GLY A 136 4.08 -15.71 -6.69
C GLY A 136 4.19 -15.94 -5.18
N ASP A 137 4.91 -16.99 -4.82
CA ASP A 137 5.15 -17.43 -3.43
C ASP A 137 6.52 -17.00 -2.89
N LEU A 138 7.25 -16.13 -3.60
CA LEU A 138 8.64 -15.80 -3.30
C LEU A 138 8.84 -15.03 -1.98
N ILE A 139 7.94 -14.11 -1.64
CA ILE A 139 8.04 -13.30 -0.41
C ILE A 139 7.28 -13.97 0.73
N ALA A 140 6.02 -14.37 0.49
CA ALA A 140 5.21 -15.10 1.45
C ALA A 140 4.49 -16.27 0.76
N GLU A 141 4.85 -17.50 1.13
CA GLU A 141 4.29 -18.72 0.56
C GLU A 141 2.79 -18.91 0.85
N ASP A 142 2.30 -18.32 1.94
CA ASP A 142 0.90 -18.41 2.37
C ASP A 142 0.10 -17.13 2.08
N PHE A 143 0.54 -16.31 1.12
CA PHE A 143 -0.07 -15.02 0.80
C PHE A 143 -1.59 -15.09 0.61
N ASP A 144 -2.07 -16.02 -0.22
CA ASP A 144 -3.48 -16.13 -0.59
C ASP A 144 -4.40 -16.52 0.59
N ARG A 145 -3.84 -17.09 1.66
CA ARG A 145 -4.59 -17.41 2.88
C ARG A 145 -5.03 -16.15 3.63
N TYR A 146 -4.30 -15.05 3.48
CA TYR A 146 -4.52 -13.81 4.22
C TYR A 146 -4.97 -12.65 3.32
N PHE A 147 -4.58 -12.67 2.06
CA PHE A 147 -4.85 -11.63 1.07
C PHE A 147 -5.57 -12.24 -0.14
N PRO A 148 -6.92 -12.28 -0.12
CA PRO A 148 -7.68 -12.92 -1.18
C PRO A 148 -7.52 -12.16 -2.51
N THR A 149 -7.42 -12.90 -3.62
CA THR A 149 -7.32 -12.32 -4.97
C THR A 149 -8.67 -12.26 -5.68
N GLN A 150 -9.72 -12.87 -5.13
CA GLN A 150 -11.07 -12.89 -5.69
C GLN A 150 -12.11 -12.75 -4.56
N LEU A 151 -13.34 -12.38 -4.91
CA LEU A 151 -14.45 -12.45 -3.98
C LEU A 151 -14.71 -13.94 -3.65
N ALA A 152 -14.92 -14.23 -2.37
CA ALA A 152 -15.34 -15.54 -1.89
C ALA A 152 -16.82 -15.80 -2.22
#